data_AF-A0A6X8JX60-F1
#
_entry.id   AF-A0A6X8JX60-F1
#
_cell.length_a   1.000
_cell.length_b   1.000
_cell.length_c   1.000
_cell.angle_alpha   90.00
_cell.angle_beta   90.00
_cell.angle_gamma   90.00
#
_symmetry.space_group_name_H-M   'P 1'
#
loop_
_entity.id
_entity.type
_entity.pdbx_description
1 polymer ?
#
loop_
_entity_poly.entity_id
_entity_poly.type
_entity_poly.pdbx_seq_one_letter_code
_entity_poly.pdbx_strand_id
1 'polypeptide(L)'
;GRLYVALNPLIAQAVMGGGQHVRISMDEVRALDSETARLLHQRLCGWIDPGKTGKASIDTLCGYVWPSEASGSTMRKRRQRVREALPELVALGWTVTEFAAGKYDITRPKAAG
;
A
#
# COMPACT_ATOMS: atom_id res chain seq x y z
N GLY A 1 22.33 20.27 -2.93
CA GLY A 1 21.66 21.53 -3.36
C GLY A 1 20.47 21.80 -2.45
N ARG A 2 20.02 23.06 -2.33
CA ARG A 2 18.81 23.40 -1.56
C ARG A 2 17.59 23.34 -2.48
N LEU A 3 16.52 22.68 -2.05
CA LEU A 3 15.23 22.66 -2.74
C LEU A 3 14.28 23.64 -2.05
N TYR A 4 13.75 24.59 -2.81
CA TYR A 4 12.71 25.51 -2.35
C TYR A 4 11.39 25.09 -3.00
N VAL A 5 10.39 24.78 -2.17
CA VAL A 5 9.05 24.35 -2.63
C VAL A 5 8.01 25.30 -2.06
N ALA A 6 7.15 25.85 -2.91
CA ALA A 6 5.95 26.57 -2.50
C ALA A 6 4.76 25.61 -2.56
N LEU A 7 4.02 25.48 -1.46
CA LEU A 7 2.82 24.66 -1.37
C LEU A 7 1.61 25.54 -1.05
N ASN A 8 0.43 25.19 -1.56
CA ASN A 8 -0.81 25.84 -1.17
C ASN A 8 -1.00 25.73 0.37
N PRO A 9 -1.31 26.81 1.10
CA PRO A 9 -1.48 26.78 2.55
C PRO A 9 -2.49 25.76 3.07
N LEU A 10 -3.55 25.46 2.32
CA LEU A 10 -4.54 24.43 2.70
C LEU A 10 -3.95 23.02 2.65
N ILE A 11 -3.11 22.75 1.65
CA ILE A 11 -2.38 21.48 1.54
C ILE A 11 -1.26 21.44 2.59
N ALA A 12 -0.61 22.58 2.85
CA ALA A 12 0.45 22.67 3.85
C ALA A 12 -0.07 22.28 5.24
N GLN A 13 -1.30 22.64 5.61
CA GLN A 13 -1.92 22.21 6.86
C GLN A 13 -2.11 20.69 6.95
N ALA A 14 -2.46 20.03 5.85
CA ALA A 14 -2.57 18.57 5.78
C ALA A 14 -1.21 17.86 5.94
N VAL A 15 -0.11 18.51 5.51
CA VAL A 15 1.25 17.97 5.59
C VAL A 15 1.93 18.28 6.93
N MET A 16 1.73 19.48 7.47
CA MET A 16 2.46 20.02 8.63
C MET A 16 1.89 19.59 10.00
N GLY A 17 0.89 18.69 10.04
CA GLY A 17 0.55 17.96 11.26
C GLY A 17 -0.67 18.45 12.04
N GLY A 18 -1.66 19.09 11.41
CA GLY A 18 -2.92 19.45 12.06
C GLY A 18 -3.99 18.35 12.10
N GLY A 19 -3.78 17.22 11.41
CA GLY A 19 -4.78 16.16 11.23
C GLY A 19 -4.22 14.74 11.30
N GLN A 20 -5.10 13.76 11.11
CA GLN A 20 -4.72 12.34 11.07
C GLN A 20 -3.83 12.09 9.84
N HIS A 21 -2.59 11.68 10.08
CA HIS A 21 -1.59 11.45 9.05
C HIS A 21 -1.13 9.99 9.08
N VAL A 22 -0.68 9.52 7.92
CA VAL A 22 -0.11 8.18 7.75
C VAL A 22 1.37 8.34 7.49
N ARG A 23 2.19 7.72 8.34
CA ARG A 23 3.64 7.65 8.08
C ARG A 23 3.93 6.55 7.08
N ILE A 24 4.60 6.91 5.99
CA ILE A 24 5.10 6.02 4.96
C ILE A 24 6.61 6.19 4.88
N SER A 25 7.37 5.10 5.02
CA SER A 25 8.82 5.14 4.90
C SER A 25 9.22 5.28 3.44
N MET A 26 10.00 6.31 3.11
CA MET A 26 10.51 6.49 1.74
C MET A 26 11.55 5.43 1.37
N ASP A 27 12.25 4.84 2.35
CA ASP A 27 13.20 3.76 2.09
C ASP A 27 12.48 2.47 1.72
N GLU A 28 11.36 2.17 2.39
CA GLU A 28 10.47 1.07 2.01
C GLU A 28 9.93 1.26 0.59
N VAL A 29 9.43 2.45 0.26
CA VAL A 29 8.90 2.75 -1.09
C VAL A 29 9.97 2.59 -2.18
N ARG A 30 11.22 2.96 -1.90
CA ARG A 30 12.34 2.84 -2.84
C ARG A 30 12.85 1.41 -3.00
N ALA A 31 12.65 0.57 -1.99
CA ALA A 31 13.01 -0.85 -2.04
C ALA A 31 11.98 -1.70 -2.80
N LEU A 32 10.82 -1.14 -3.16
CA LEU A 32 9.82 -1.80 -4.01
C LEU A 32 10.11 -1.53 -5.49
N ASP A 33 10.09 -2.59 -6.29
CA ASP A 33 10.41 -2.55 -7.71
C ASP A 33 9.19 -2.20 -8.55
N SER A 34 8.04 -2.82 -8.27
CA SER A 34 6.83 -2.63 -9.08
C SER A 34 5.97 -1.46 -8.63
N GLU A 35 5.33 -0.80 -9.59
CA GLU A 35 4.34 0.24 -9.30
C GLU A 35 3.15 -0.31 -8.50
N THR A 36 2.71 -1.53 -8.83
CA THR A 36 1.64 -2.22 -8.10
C THR A 36 1.99 -2.40 -6.63
N ALA A 37 3.23 -2.84 -6.33
CA ALA A 37 3.68 -2.99 -4.94
C ALA A 37 3.75 -1.65 -4.22
N ARG A 38 4.28 -0.60 -4.86
CA ARG A 38 4.32 0.75 -4.29
C ARG A 38 2.93 1.30 -3.95
N LEU A 39 1.95 1.12 -4.84
CA LEU A 39 0.57 1.58 -4.61
C LEU A 39 -0.11 0.78 -3.50
N LEU A 40 0.07 -0.55 -3.48
CA LEU A 40 -0.43 -1.40 -2.40
C LEU A 40 0.17 -1.01 -1.06
N HIS A 41 1.50 -0.87 -0.98
CA HIS A 41 2.20 -0.47 0.24
C HIS A 41 1.65 0.83 0.83
N GLN A 42 1.54 1.87 0.00
CA GLN A 42 1.02 3.17 0.43
C GLN A 42 -0.42 3.04 0.95
N ARG A 43 -1.29 2.34 0.21
CA ARG A 43 -2.69 2.19 0.59
C ARG A 43 -2.86 1.37 1.87
N LEU A 44 -2.08 0.30 2.03
CA LEU A 44 -2.08 -0.55 3.21
C LEU A 44 -1.51 0.18 4.42
N CYS A 45 -0.45 0.99 4.27
CA CYS A 45 0.06 1.84 5.34
C CYS A 45 -1.02 2.78 5.90
N GLY A 46 -1.92 3.26 5.05
CA GLY A 46 -3.03 4.13 5.47
C GLY A 46 -4.26 3.39 5.98
N TRP A 47 -4.29 2.06 5.89
CA TRP A 47 -5.43 1.25 6.31
C TRP A 47 -5.13 0.37 7.54
N ILE A 48 -3.90 -0.12 7.66
CA ILE A 48 -3.47 -1.04 8.71
C ILE A 48 -2.45 -0.31 9.59
N ASP A 49 -2.79 -0.18 10.87
CA ASP A 49 -1.87 0.35 11.87
C ASP A 49 -0.66 -0.58 12.06
N PRO A 50 0.53 -0.05 12.39
CA PRO A 50 1.72 -0.87 12.64
C PRO A 50 1.45 -1.98 13.68
N GLY A 51 1.84 -3.22 13.35
CA GLY A 51 1.63 -4.40 14.19
C GLY A 51 0.20 -4.94 14.22
N LYS A 52 -0.73 -4.35 13.46
CA LYS A 52 -2.10 -4.87 13.29
C LYS A 52 -2.23 -5.67 12.00
N THR A 53 -3.31 -6.45 11.94
CA THR A 53 -3.66 -7.29 10.80
C THR A 53 -4.97 -6.83 10.18
N GLY A 54 -5.00 -6.69 8.86
CA GLY A 54 -6.20 -6.45 8.06
C GLY A 54 -6.52 -7.65 7.18
N LYS A 55 -7.80 -7.89 6.92
CA LYS A 55 -8.26 -8.97 6.02
C LYS A 55 -8.73 -8.40 4.69
N ALA A 56 -8.17 -8.87 3.58
CA ALA A 56 -8.53 -8.35 2.25
C ALA A 56 -8.67 -9.48 1.21
N SER A 57 -9.61 -9.33 0.28
CA SER A 57 -9.68 -10.19 -0.90
C SER A 57 -8.74 -9.67 -2.00
N ILE A 58 -8.38 -10.53 -2.96
CA ILE A 58 -7.59 -10.14 -4.13
C ILE A 58 -8.28 -9.02 -4.92
N ASP A 59 -9.61 -9.01 -5.00
CA ASP A 59 -10.36 -7.97 -5.71
C ASP A 59 -10.38 -6.66 -4.90
N THR A 60 -10.41 -6.72 -3.57
CA THR A 60 -10.20 -5.55 -2.70
C THR A 60 -8.84 -4.91 -2.95
N LEU A 61 -7.78 -5.73 -3.01
CA LEU A 61 -6.43 -5.27 -3.30
C LEU A 61 -6.31 -4.72 -4.73
N CYS A 62 -6.98 -5.32 -5.71
CA CYS A 62 -7.06 -4.76 -7.06
C CYS A 62 -7.71 -3.38 -7.06
N GLY A 63 -8.79 -3.19 -6.29
CA GLY A 63 -9.48 -1.90 -6.17
C GLY A 63 -8.62 -0.78 -5.57
N TYR A 64 -7.62 -1.13 -4.76
CA TYR A 64 -6.65 -0.16 -4.23
C TYR A 64 -5.70 0.39 -5.29
N VAL A 65 -5.38 -0.41 -6.30
CA VAL A 65 -4.46 -0.03 -7.39
C VAL A 65 -5.23 0.53 -8.59
N TRP A 66 -6.40 -0.06 -8.89
CA TRP A 66 -7.24 0.32 -10.00
C TRP A 66 -8.70 0.51 -9.53
N PRO A 67 -9.11 1.75 -9.21
CA PRO A 67 -10.43 2.00 -8.63
C PRO A 67 -11.58 1.88 -9.63
N SER A 68 -11.31 1.92 -10.93
CA SER A 68 -12.33 1.79 -11.97
C SER A 68 -12.62 0.33 -12.31
N GLU A 69 -13.88 0.05 -12.63
CA GLU A 69 -14.29 -1.24 -13.19
C GLU A 69 -13.55 -1.55 -14.50
N ALA A 70 -13.42 -2.84 -14.81
CA ALA A 70 -12.79 -3.31 -16.04
C ALA A 70 -13.41 -4.63 -16.50
N SER A 71 -13.16 -4.99 -17.76
CA SER A 71 -13.60 -6.27 -18.32
C SER A 71 -12.99 -7.47 -17.58
N GLY A 72 -13.65 -8.63 -17.67
CA GLY A 72 -13.19 -9.85 -16.98
C GLY A 72 -11.76 -10.27 -17.31
N SER A 73 -11.33 -10.11 -18.57
CA SER A 73 -9.96 -10.38 -19.01
C SER A 73 -8.95 -9.42 -18.38
N THR A 74 -9.31 -8.14 -18.26
CA THR A 74 -8.50 -7.13 -17.58
C THR A 74 -8.40 -7.40 -16.08
N MET A 75 -9.52 -7.75 -15.43
CA MET A 75 -9.54 -8.10 -14.02
C MET A 75 -8.69 -9.34 -13.72
N ARG A 76 -8.66 -10.33 -14.61
CA ARG A 76 -7.76 -11.49 -14.48
C ARG A 76 -6.29 -11.06 -14.47
N LYS A 77 -5.87 -10.15 -15.36
CA LYS A 77 -4.51 -9.59 -15.39
C LYS A 77 -4.19 -8.76 -14.15
N ARG A 78 -5.14 -7.95 -13.66
CA ARG A 78 -4.98 -7.16 -12.43
C ARG A 78 -4.75 -8.04 -11.21
N ARG A 79 -5.57 -9.10 -11.03
CA ARG A 79 -5.37 -10.08 -9.95
C ARG A 79 -4.00 -10.75 -10.02
N GLN A 80 -3.54 -11.08 -11.24
CA GLN A 80 -2.20 -11.65 -11.42
C GLN A 80 -1.11 -10.67 -10.97
N ARG A 81 -1.16 -9.40 -11.41
CA ARG A 81 -0.20 -8.37 -11.00
C ARG A 81 -0.18 -8.12 -9.50
N VAL A 82 -1.35 -8.15 -8.84
CA VAL A 82 -1.40 -8.03 -7.38
C VAL A 82 -0.67 -9.21 -6.72
N ARG A 83 -0.92 -10.45 -7.17
CA ARG A 83 -0.23 -11.63 -6.62
C ARG A 83 1.29 -11.54 -6.81
N GLU A 84 1.75 -11.06 -7.95
CA GLU A 84 3.17 -10.87 -8.25
C GLU A 84 3.81 -9.79 -7.37
N ALA A 85 3.04 -8.79 -6.92
CA ALA A 85 3.51 -7.70 -6.06
C ALA A 85 3.54 -8.05 -4.55
N LEU A 86 2.73 -9.01 -4.09
CA LEU A 86 2.67 -9.39 -2.67
C LEU A 86 4.03 -9.86 -2.09
N PRO A 87 4.85 -10.66 -2.81
CA PRO A 87 6.19 -11.02 -2.35
C PRO A 87 7.12 -9.82 -2.06
N GLU A 88 6.99 -8.71 -2.82
CA GLU A 88 7.79 -7.51 -2.57
C GLU A 88 7.45 -6.90 -1.20
N LEU A 89 6.16 -6.89 -0.80
CA LEU A 89 5.77 -6.45 0.54
C LEU A 89 6.34 -7.37 1.63
N VAL A 90 6.33 -8.69 1.38
CA VAL A 90 6.92 -9.66 2.31
C VAL A 90 8.42 -9.44 2.49
N ALA A 91 9.14 -9.07 1.43
CA ALA A 91 10.56 -8.73 1.51
C ALA A 91 10.83 -7.48 2.39
N LEU A 92 9.86 -6.58 2.52
CA LEU A 92 9.90 -5.46 3.47
C LEU A 92 9.52 -5.84 4.91
N GLY A 93 9.27 -7.12 5.19
CA GLY A 93 8.88 -7.63 6.50
C GLY A 93 7.38 -7.67 6.76
N TRP A 94 6.53 -7.33 5.79
CA TRP A 94 5.09 -7.54 5.92
C TRP A 94 4.78 -9.03 6.00
N THR A 95 3.74 -9.40 6.74
CA THR A 95 3.23 -10.78 6.71
C THR A 95 2.00 -10.82 5.82
N VAL A 96 1.99 -11.71 4.83
CA VAL A 96 0.85 -11.93 3.94
C VAL A 96 0.54 -13.41 3.91
N THR A 97 -0.60 -13.80 4.48
CA THR A 97 -1.01 -15.21 4.57
C THR A 97 -2.33 -15.42 3.83
N GLU A 98 -2.32 -16.29 2.82
CA GLU A 98 -3.54 -16.69 2.11
C GLU A 98 -4.27 -17.78 2.91
N PHE A 99 -5.38 -17.42 3.57
CA PHE A 99 -6.15 -18.36 4.40
C PHE A 99 -7.27 -19.07 3.63
N ALA A 100 -7.65 -18.52 2.48
CA ALA A 100 -8.56 -19.11 1.51
C ALA A 100 -8.23 -18.53 0.13
N ALA A 101 -8.65 -19.20 -0.95
CA ALA A 101 -8.34 -18.77 -2.30
C ALA A 101 -8.70 -17.28 -2.54
N GLY A 102 -7.69 -16.46 -2.80
CA GLY A 102 -7.78 -15.02 -3.02
C GLY A 102 -8.18 -14.21 -1.78
N LYS A 103 -8.04 -14.73 -0.56
CA LYS A 103 -8.30 -14.02 0.70
C LYS A 103 -7.07 -14.06 1.60
N TYR A 104 -6.65 -12.88 2.04
CA TYR A 104 -5.38 -12.67 2.73
C TYR A 104 -5.59 -12.04 4.11
N ASP A 105 -4.85 -12.55 5.08
CA ASP A 105 -4.52 -11.84 6.32
C ASP A 105 -3.19 -11.11 6.09
N ILE A 106 -3.21 -9.79 6.20
CA ILE A 106 -2.06 -8.91 5.93
C ILE A 106 -1.70 -8.18 7.21
N THR A 107 -0.49 -8.40 7.72
CA THR A 107 0.01 -7.75 8.94
C THR A 107 1.08 -6.74 8.58
N ARG A 108 0.90 -5.51 9.05
CA ARG A 108 1.90 -4.46 8.92
C ARG A 108 3.00 -4.68 9.96
N PRO A 109 4.29 -4.54 9.59
CA PRO A 109 5.38 -4.58 10.57
C PRO A 109 5.15 -3.58 11.70
N LYS A 110 5.61 -3.91 12.92
CA LYS A 110 5.66 -2.91 13.99
C LYS A 110 6.63 -1.80 13.57
N ALA A 111 6.30 -0.56 13.90
CA ALA A 111 7.26 0.52 13.74
C ALA A 111 8.50 0.21 14.58
N ALA A 112 9.69 0.30 14.01
CA ALA A 112 10.90 0.37 14.81
C ALA A 112 10.77 1.61 15.71
N GLY A 113 10.88 1.40 17.02
CA GLY A 113 10.83 2.47 18.03
C GLY A 113 12.00 3.43 17.92
#